data_AF-R2RQT1-F1
#
_entry.id   AF-R2RQT1-F1
#
_cell.length_a   1.000
_cell.length_b   1.000
_cell.length_c   1.000
_cell.angle_alpha   90.00
_cell.angle_beta   90.00
_cell.angle_gamma   90.00
#
_symmetry.space_group_name_H-M   'P 1'
#
loop_
_entity.id
_entity.type
_entity.pdbx_description
1 polymer ?
#
loop_
_entity_poly.entity_id
_entity_poly.type
_entity_poly.pdbx_seq_one_letter_code
_entity_poly.pdbx_strand_id
1 'polypeptide(L)' 'MAGFYRIHHSAEGIETESIIMTTEPNQSVSKIHDRMPLIIEKKDINSWIADIDFAREHIKAEMPALKSELVS' A
#
# COMPACT_ATOMS: atom_id res chain seq x y z
N MET A 1 2.35 1.69 -4.06
CA MET A 1 1.67 1.39 -2.79
C MET A 1 1.87 -0.07 -2.48
N ALA A 2 1.94 -0.42 -1.20
CA ALA A 2 2.03 -1.79 -0.76
C ALA A 2 0.69 -2.52 -0.87
N GLY A 3 0.76 -3.82 -1.11
CA GLY A 3 -0.41 -4.64 -1.37
C GLY A 3 -0.05 -6.11 -1.50
N PHE A 4 -1.09 -6.93 -1.60
CA PHE A 4 -0.99 -8.33 -1.96
C PHE A 4 -1.77 -8.57 -3.24
N TYR A 5 -1.37 -9.59 -3.98
CA TYR A 5 -2.17 -10.10 -5.08
C TYR A 5 -2.31 -11.61 -4.94
N ARG A 6 -3.34 -12.15 -5.57
CA ARG A 6 -3.58 -13.59 -5.67
C ARG A 6 -4.08 -13.92 -7.06
N ILE A 7 -3.66 -15.06 -7.56
CA ILE A 7 -4.15 -15.63 -8.82
C ILE A 7 -4.97 -16.87 -8.46
N HIS A 8 -6.22 -16.89 -8.92
CA HIS A 8 -7.14 -18.01 -8.77
C HIS A 8 -7.25 -18.74 -10.10
N HIS A 9 -7.12 -20.07 -10.05
CA HIS A 9 -7.32 -20.93 -11.20
C HIS A 9 -8.61 -21.72 -10.98
N SER A 10 -9.58 -21.57 -11.88
CA SER A 10 -10.83 -22.31 -11.86
C SER A 10 -11.06 -23.03 -13.19
N ALA A 11 -12.10 -23.88 -13.24
CA ALA A 11 -12.51 -24.51 -14.50
C ALA A 11 -12.99 -23.49 -15.55
N GLU A 12 -13.34 -22.28 -15.13
CA GLU A 12 -13.88 -21.19 -15.96
C GLU A 12 -12.78 -20.23 -16.44
N GLY A 13 -11.58 -20.28 -15.86
CA GLY A 13 -10.44 -19.48 -16.29
C GLY A 13 -9.45 -19.11 -15.17
N ILE A 14 -8.72 -18.02 -15.42
CA ILE A 14 -7.79 -17.40 -14.46
C ILE A 14 -8.38 -16.07 -14.00
N GLU A 15 -8.52 -15.90 -12.70
CA GLU A 15 -8.93 -14.63 -12.07
C GLU A 15 -7.77 -14.07 -11.23
N THR A 16 -7.62 -12.75 -11.23
CA THR A 16 -6.58 -12.07 -10.45
C THR A 16 -7.19 -11.05 -9.53
N GLU A 17 -6.84 -11.15 -8.25
CA GLU A 17 -7.27 -10.22 -7.21
C GLU A 17 -6.08 -9.46 -6.66
N SER A 18 -6.29 -8.20 -6.29
CA SER A 18 -5.29 -7.42 -5.56
C SER A 18 -5.94 -6.58 -4.48
N ILE A 19 -5.19 -6.37 -3.39
CA ILE A 19 -5.59 -5.51 -2.29
C ILE A 19 -4.49 -4.49 -2.02
N ILE A 20 -4.90 -3.29 -1.61
CA ILE A 20 -4.00 -2.25 -1.12
C ILE A 20 -3.97 -2.33 0.41
N MET A 21 -2.78 -2.40 0.97
CA MET A 21 -2.60 -2.32 2.42
C MET A 21 -2.76 -0.88 2.89
N THR A 22 -3.38 -0.72 4.06
CA THR A 22 -3.63 0.59 4.66
C THR A 22 -3.19 0.61 6.12
N THR A 23 -2.77 1.78 6.58
CA THR A 23 -2.41 2.12 7.96
C THR A 23 -3.47 3.03 8.57
N GLU A 24 -3.31 3.36 9.85
CA GLU A 24 -3.97 4.53 10.43
C GLU A 24 -3.54 5.82 9.71
N PRO A 25 -4.40 6.84 9.61
CA PRO A 25 -4.07 8.08 8.96
C PRO A 25 -3.16 8.95 9.83
N ASN A 26 -2.17 9.57 9.21
CA ASN A 26 -1.41 10.64 9.86
C ASN A 26 -2.21 11.96 9.90
N GLN A 27 -1.66 13.00 10.54
CA GLN A 27 -2.33 14.30 10.71
C GLN A 27 -2.76 14.98 9.40
N SER A 28 -2.08 14.69 8.28
CA SER A 28 -2.43 15.26 6.98
C SER A 28 -3.66 14.59 6.36
N VAL A 29 -3.83 13.28 6.58
CA VAL A 29 -4.91 12.47 5.98
C VAL A 29 -6.12 12.36 6.91
N SER A 30 -5.92 12.38 8.24
CA SER A 30 -6.99 12.17 9.23
C SER A 30 -8.10 13.23 9.18
N LYS A 31 -7.86 14.36 8.51
CA LYS A 31 -8.84 15.42 8.28
C LYS A 31 -9.91 15.04 7.25
N ILE A 32 -9.64 14.05 6.40
CA ILE A 32 -10.51 13.69 5.26
C ILE A 32 -10.83 12.20 5.17
N HIS A 33 -10.10 11.32 5.86
CA HIS A 33 -10.34 9.87 5.82
C HIS A 33 -9.71 9.12 7.01
N ASP A 34 -10.30 7.98 7.39
CA ASP A 34 -9.90 7.15 8.55
C ASP A 34 -8.85 6.07 8.22
N ARG A 35 -8.41 6.01 6.97
CA ARG A 35 -7.42 5.04 6.47
C ARG A 35 -6.46 5.73 5.52
N MET A 36 -5.19 5.36 5.60
CA MET A 36 -4.13 5.85 4.72
C MET A 36 -3.46 4.67 4.01
N PRO A 37 -3.14 4.75 2.71
CA PRO A 37 -2.38 3.70 2.05
C PRO A 37 -0.97 3.54 2.64
N LEU A 38 -0.46 2.31 2.69
CA LEU A 38 0.96 2.06 2.96
C LEU A 38 1.77 2.44 1.70
N ILE A 39 2.46 3.58 1.76
CA ILE A 39 3.23 4.15 0.66
C ILE A 39 4.61 3.49 0.64
N ILE A 40 5.04 3.05 -0.56
CA ILE A 40 6.36 2.51 -0.81
C ILE A 40 7.13 3.51 -1.66
N GLU A 41 8.30 3.96 -1.19
CA GLU A 41 9.16 4.81 -1.99
C GLU A 41 9.70 4.06 -3.22
N LYS A 42 9.95 4.80 -4.30
CA LYS A 42 10.40 4.18 -5.56
C LYS A 42 11.66 3.33 -5.41
N LYS A 43 12.59 3.73 -4.54
CA LYS A 43 13.85 3.01 -4.28
C LYS A 43 13.62 1.67 -3.57
N ASP A 44 12.52 1.53 -2.84
CA ASP A 44 12.21 0.39 -1.97
C ASP A 44 11.30 -0.65 -2.64
N ILE A 45 10.85 -0.41 -3.88
CA ILE A 45 9.95 -1.31 -4.61
C ILE A 45 10.54 -2.73 -4.72
N ASN A 46 11.82 -2.85 -5.05
CA ASN A 46 12.45 -4.16 -5.22
C ASN A 46 12.54 -4.91 -3.89
N SER A 47 12.94 -4.23 -2.82
CA SER A 47 13.00 -4.82 -1.48
C SER A 47 11.61 -5.22 -0.99
N TRP A 48 10.59 -4.39 -1.22
CA TRP A 48 9.20 -4.71 -0.88
C TRP A 48 8.71 -6.00 -1.56
N ILE A 49 9.08 -6.22 -2.83
CA ILE A 49 8.63 -7.38 -3.61
C ILE A 49 9.44 -8.65 -3.29
N ALA A 50 10.76 -8.51 -3.13
CA ALA A 50 11.68 -9.66 -3.12
C ALA A 50 12.22 -10.03 -1.73
N ASP A 51 12.08 -9.16 -0.73
CA ASP A 51 12.58 -9.38 0.63
C ASP A 51 11.42 -9.34 1.64
N ILE A 52 11.07 -10.53 2.14
CA ILE A 52 9.95 -10.69 3.06
C ILE A 52 10.22 -10.07 4.44
N ASP A 53 11.48 -10.00 4.87
CA ASP A 53 11.84 -9.43 6.16
C ASP A 53 11.81 -7.91 6.08
N PHE A 54 12.32 -7.34 4.98
CA PHE A 54 12.10 -5.93 4.67
C PHE A 54 10.61 -5.58 4.65
N ALA A 55 9.78 -6.36 3.93
CA ALA A 55 8.35 -6.09 3.85
C ALA A 55 7.66 -6.14 5.23
N ARG A 56 8.01 -7.12 6.08
CA ARG A 56 7.49 -7.24 7.46
C ARG A 56 7.91 -6.12 8.39
N GLU A 57 9.09 -5.55 8.19
CA GLU A 57 9.50 -4.36 8.92
C GLU A 57 8.76 -3.12 8.40
N HIS A 58 8.71 -2.98 7.07
CA HIS A 58 8.17 -1.80 6.41
C HIS A 58 6.65 -1.60 6.62
N ILE A 59 5.88 -2.66 6.90
CA ILE A 59 4.46 -2.51 7.28
C ILE A 59 4.25 -1.68 8.56
N LYS A 60 5.29 -1.46 9.37
CA LYS A 60 5.28 -0.64 10.58
C LYS A 60 5.78 0.79 10.34
N ALA A 61 6.16 1.13 9.11
CA ALA A 61 6.73 2.43 8.80
C ALA A 61 5.72 3.57 9.05
N GLU A 62 6.21 4.70 9.53
CA GLU A 62 5.41 5.92 9.61
C GLU A 62 5.20 6.49 8.20
N MET A 63 3.95 6.83 7.89
CA MET A 63 3.60 7.34 6.57
C MET A 63 3.87 8.85 6.45
N PRO A 64 4.41 9.32 5.31
CA PRO A 64 4.79 10.72 5.14
C PRO A 64 3.57 11.64 5.11
N ALA A 65 3.72 12.86 5.60
CA ALA A 65 2.70 13.89 5.45
C ALA A 65 2.48 14.22 3.97
N LEU A 66 1.22 14.29 3.54
CA LEU A 66 0.83 14.63 2.17
C LEU A 66 0.38 16.09 2.09
N LYS A 67 0.61 16.71 0.93
CA LYS A 67 0.07 18.03 0.61
C LYS A 67 -1.25 17.85 -0.11
N SER A 68 -2.30 18.51 0.38
CA SER A 68 -3.56 18.64 -0.34
C SER A 68 -3.47 19.81 -1.31
N GLU A 69 -3.80 19.59 -2.57
CA GLU A 69 -3.93 20.65 -3.58
C GLU A 69 -5.38 20.69 -4.08
N LEU A 70 -5.95 21.89 -4.15
CA LEU A 70 -7.23 22.08 -4.83
C LEU A 70 -6.97 22.05 -6.33
N VAL A 71 -7.54 21.06 -7.00
CA VAL A 71 -7.48 20.97 -8.47
C VAL A 71 -8.66 21.75 -9.03
N SER A 72 -8.36 22.87 -9.69
CA SER A 72 -9.31 23.75 -10.39
C SER A 72 -9.51 23.35 -11.84
#